data_AF-A0A9D9CWU9-F1
#
_entry.id   AF-A0A9D9CWU9-F1
#
_cell.length_a   1.000
_cell.length_b   1.000
_cell.length_c   1.000
_cell.angle_alpha   90.00
_cell.angle_beta   90.00
_cell.angle_gamma   90.00
#
_symmetry.space_group_name_H-M   'P 1'
#
loop_
_entity.id
_entity.type
_entity.pdbx_description
1 polymer ?
#
loop_
_entity_poly.entity_id
_entity_poly.type
_entity_poly.pdbx_seq_one_letter_code
_entity_poly.pdbx_strand_id
1 'polypeptide(L)'
;MNEENGEFIPVIADGGVPEEYKLDKTEGLLTLALRNVVLMPGVVLPVQLGRAKSKYAAKRTKSLNEPLVVVTQRDAREDEPTKKDLYDVGVVGNVVKILDMPNGQSTAIIQGLRRVMIKDLRVQSNFLESDVVLLEEML
;
A
#
# COMPACT_ATOMS: atom_id res chain seq x y z
N MET A 1 -20.68 -28.24 5.55
CA MET A 1 -20.79 -27.33 4.39
C MET A 1 -20.43 -25.97 4.95
N ASN A 2 -19.26 -25.44 4.59
CA ASN A 2 -18.77 -24.20 5.17
C ASN A 2 -19.44 -23.02 4.49
N GLU A 3 -20.22 -22.27 5.27
CA GLU A 3 -20.70 -20.95 4.92
C GLU A 3 -19.55 -19.93 5.00
N GLU A 4 -19.59 -19.03 4.01
CA GLU A 4 -19.22 -17.61 4.03
C GLU A 4 -17.78 -17.18 4.37
N ASN A 5 -17.16 -16.52 3.39
CA ASN A 5 -16.61 -15.16 3.52
C ASN A 5 -16.19 -14.68 2.13
N GLY A 6 -17.18 -14.35 1.29
CA GLY A 6 -16.93 -13.50 0.13
C GLY A 6 -16.78 -12.08 0.65
N GLU A 7 -15.54 -11.57 0.74
CA GLU A 7 -15.32 -10.14 0.98
C GLU A 7 -16.02 -9.37 -0.14
N PHE A 8 -17.13 -8.72 0.20
CA PHE A 8 -17.92 -7.89 -0.70
C PHE A 8 -17.05 -6.71 -1.14
N ILE A 9 -16.82 -6.57 -2.44
CA ILE A 9 -16.38 -5.30 -3.02
C ILE A 9 -17.64 -4.42 -3.07
N PRO A 10 -17.72 -3.30 -2.32
CA PRO A 10 -18.92 -2.48 -2.33
C PRO A 10 -19.10 -1.84 -3.71
N VAL A 11 -20.22 -2.13 -4.36
CA VAL A 11 -20.70 -1.40 -5.53
C VAL A 11 -21.30 -0.08 -5.05
N ILE A 12 -20.75 1.03 -5.53
CA ILE A 12 -21.09 2.40 -5.11
C ILE A 12 -22.56 2.69 -5.42
N ALA A 13 -23.38 2.93 -4.39
CA ALA A 13 -24.80 3.27 -4.55
C ALA A 13 -25.14 4.73 -4.19
N ASP A 14 -24.26 5.48 -3.48
CA ASP A 14 -24.70 6.74 -2.84
C ASP A 14 -23.69 7.91 -2.85
N GLY A 15 -22.77 7.98 -3.82
CA GLY A 15 -21.95 9.19 -4.06
C GLY A 15 -20.98 9.62 -2.93
N GLY A 16 -20.98 8.94 -1.78
CA GLY A 16 -20.03 9.13 -0.70
C GLY A 16 -18.74 8.33 -0.91
N VAL A 17 -17.61 8.90 -0.48
CA VAL A 17 -16.35 8.16 -0.37
C VAL A 17 -16.51 7.13 0.75
N PRO A 18 -16.35 5.82 0.50
CA PRO A 18 -16.53 4.81 1.55
C PRO A 18 -15.56 5.06 2.72
N GLU A 19 -15.96 4.77 3.96
CA GLU A 19 -15.15 5.07 5.16
C GLU A 19 -13.73 4.51 5.08
N GLU A 20 -13.54 3.35 4.44
CA GLU A 20 -12.23 2.73 4.20
C GLU A 20 -11.27 3.59 3.36
N TYR A 21 -11.77 4.59 2.65
CA TYR A 21 -10.96 5.54 1.87
C TYR A 21 -10.60 6.79 2.69
N LYS A 22 -11.24 7.05 3.84
CA LYS A 22 -10.85 8.18 4.70
C LYS A 22 -9.47 7.92 5.30
N LEU A 23 -8.65 8.97 5.29
CA LEU A 23 -7.29 8.92 5.79
C LEU A 23 -7.17 9.93 6.93
N ASP A 24 -7.29 9.43 8.16
CA ASP A 24 -7.27 10.28 9.36
C ASP A 24 -5.85 10.70 9.77
N LYS A 25 -4.84 10.02 9.21
CA LYS A 25 -3.42 10.26 9.48
C LYS A 25 -2.66 10.41 8.16
N THR A 26 -1.99 11.54 7.99
CA THR A 26 -1.19 11.86 6.79
C THR A 26 0.32 11.79 7.05
N GLU A 27 0.73 11.53 8.28
CA GLU A 27 2.13 11.50 8.69
C GLU A 27 2.52 10.12 9.18
N GLY A 28 3.79 9.80 8.98
CA GLY A 28 4.41 8.59 9.47
C GLY A 28 3.70 7.30 9.04
N LEU A 29 3.31 7.22 7.77
CA LEU A 29 2.65 6.06 7.20
C LEU A 29 3.68 5.07 6.68
N LEU A 30 3.49 3.79 7.02
CA LEU A 30 4.34 2.73 6.49
C LEU A 30 4.23 2.68 4.97
N THR A 31 5.38 2.53 4.33
CA THR A 31 5.51 2.70 2.88
C THR A 31 6.12 1.46 2.23
N LEU A 32 5.54 1.04 1.12
CA LEU A 32 6.01 -0.07 0.30
C LEU A 32 6.43 0.48 -1.07
N ALA A 33 7.71 0.29 -1.39
CA ALA A 33 8.28 0.64 -2.69
C ALA A 33 8.15 -0.55 -3.66
N LEU A 34 7.33 -0.40 -4.70
CA LEU A 34 7.13 -1.40 -5.75
C LEU A 34 8.13 -1.24 -6.89
N ARG A 35 8.47 -2.36 -7.53
CA ARG A 35 9.28 -2.42 -8.74
C ARG A 35 8.42 -2.83 -9.92
N ASN A 36 8.59 -2.18 -11.06
CA ASN A 36 7.99 -2.55 -12.35
C ASN A 36 6.44 -2.59 -12.39
N VAL A 37 5.76 -2.10 -11.36
CA VAL A 37 4.29 -2.04 -11.31
C VAL A 37 3.84 -0.77 -10.60
N VAL A 38 2.70 -0.24 -11.05
CA VAL A 38 2.02 0.91 -10.46
C VAL A 38 0.67 0.43 -9.96
N LEU A 39 0.39 0.69 -8.68
CA LEU A 39 -0.95 0.47 -8.09
C LEU A 39 -1.81 1.69 -8.37
N MET A 40 -3.08 1.46 -8.71
CA MET A 40 -4.09 2.51 -8.92
C MET A 40 -5.25 2.37 -7.91
N PRO A 41 -5.98 3.46 -7.61
CA PRO A 41 -7.27 3.39 -6.92
C PRO A 41 -8.23 2.37 -7.54
N GLY A 42 -8.96 1.64 -6.70
CA GLY A 42 -9.92 0.61 -7.09
C GLY A 42 -9.31 -0.71 -7.58
N VAL A 43 -8.00 -0.78 -7.77
CA VAL A 43 -7.32 -2.00 -8.23
C VAL A 43 -6.87 -2.85 -7.04
N VAL A 44 -7.08 -4.17 -7.15
CA VAL A 44 -6.52 -5.16 -6.23
C VAL A 44 -5.43 -5.94 -6.94
N LEU A 45 -4.21 -5.98 -6.38
CA LEU A 45 -3.10 -6.71 -6.98
C LEU A 45 -2.26 -7.50 -5.97
N PRO A 46 -1.73 -8.68 -6.37
CA PRO A 46 -0.77 -9.43 -5.57
C PRO A 46 0.65 -8.87 -5.71
N VAL A 47 1.32 -8.65 -4.58
CA VAL A 47 2.71 -8.16 -4.49
C VAL A 47 3.58 -9.17 -3.75
N GLN A 48 4.68 -9.60 -4.36
CA GLN A 48 5.69 -10.40 -3.69
C GLN A 48 6.52 -9.55 -2.71
N LEU A 49 6.62 -9.99 -1.46
CA LEU A 49 7.35 -9.33 -0.38
C LEU A 49 8.75 -9.92 -0.25
N GLY A 50 9.64 -9.57 -1.19
CA GLY A 50 11.00 -10.10 -1.23
C GLY A 50 11.94 -9.54 -0.15
N ARG A 51 11.69 -8.33 0.35
CA ARG A 51 12.55 -7.67 1.35
C ARG A 51 11.98 -7.75 2.75
N ALA A 52 12.87 -7.83 3.75
CA ALA A 52 12.50 -7.77 5.16
C ALA A 52 11.69 -6.51 5.49
N LYS A 53 12.10 -5.34 4.97
CA LYS A 53 11.39 -4.07 5.19
C LYS A 53 9.96 -4.08 4.61
N SER A 54 9.78 -4.61 3.40
CA SER A 54 8.45 -4.74 2.77
C SER A 54 7.56 -5.74 3.51
N LYS A 55 8.13 -6.86 3.96
CA LYS A 55 7.42 -7.87 4.75
C LYS A 55 6.98 -7.31 6.10
N TYR A 56 7.84 -6.54 6.77
CA TYR A 56 7.50 -5.85 8.01
C TYR A 56 6.36 -4.86 7.79
N ALA A 57 6.48 -3.96 6.82
CA ALA A 57 5.49 -2.92 6.54
C ALA A 57 4.10 -3.54 6.29
N ALA A 58 4.00 -4.52 5.39
CA ALA A 58 2.74 -5.17 5.07
C ALA A 58 2.13 -5.93 6.26
N LYS A 59 2.94 -6.66 7.05
CA LYS A 59 2.44 -7.40 8.23
C LYS A 59 1.98 -6.44 9.33
N ARG A 60 2.74 -5.36 9.57
CA ARG A 60 2.43 -4.35 10.59
C ARG A 60 1.14 -3.61 10.27
N THR A 61 1.00 -3.06 9.06
CA THR A 61 -0.22 -2.36 8.64
C THR A 61 -1.43 -3.30 8.67
N LYS A 62 -1.28 -4.55 8.22
CA LYS A 62 -2.36 -5.54 8.31
C LYS A 62 -2.80 -5.80 9.75
N SER A 63 -1.85 -5.97 10.67
CA SER A 63 -2.14 -6.28 12.07
C SER A 63 -2.83 -5.13 12.82
N LEU A 64 -2.55 -3.89 12.42
CA LEU A 64 -3.12 -2.69 13.04
C LEU A 64 -4.35 -2.15 12.29
N ASN A 65 -4.72 -2.78 11.17
CA ASN A 65 -5.72 -2.28 10.24
C ASN A 65 -5.44 -0.81 9.83
N GLU A 66 -4.17 -0.51 9.58
CA GLU A 66 -3.67 0.82 9.22
C GLU A 66 -3.43 0.94 7.70
N PRO A 67 -3.54 2.16 7.15
CA PRO A 67 -3.22 2.41 5.76
C PRO A 67 -1.75 2.15 5.43
N LEU A 68 -1.50 1.67 4.22
CA LEU A 68 -0.16 1.47 3.65
C LEU A 68 0.01 2.41 2.46
N VAL A 69 1.09 3.20 2.43
CA VAL A 69 1.45 3.97 1.23
C VAL A 69 2.19 3.05 0.27
N VAL A 70 1.77 3.03 -0.98
CA VAL A 70 2.38 2.24 -2.05
C VAL A 70 2.88 3.19 -3.13
N VAL A 71 4.15 3.06 -3.49
CA VAL A 71 4.78 3.94 -4.47
C VAL A 71 5.77 3.15 -5.33
N THR A 72 5.85 3.49 -6.60
CA THR A 72 6.75 2.83 -7.54
C THR A 72 8.14 3.45 -7.50
N GLN A 73 9.18 2.62 -7.61
CA GLN A 73 10.55 3.07 -7.79
C GLN A 73 10.76 3.62 -9.21
N ARG A 74 11.53 4.70 -9.34
CA ARG A 74 12.06 5.20 -10.62
C ARG A 74 13.14 4.27 -11.14
N ASP A 75 14.08 3.88 -10.28
CA ASP A 75 15.09 2.86 -10.58
C ASP A 75 14.77 1.56 -9.82
N ALA A 76 14.33 0.55 -10.55
CA ALA A 76 14.00 -0.76 -10.00
C ALA A 76 15.22 -1.60 -9.61
N ARG A 77 16.44 -1.05 -9.62
CA ARG A 77 17.66 -1.73 -9.13
C ARG A 77 18.04 -1.32 -7.70
N GLU A 78 17.48 -0.21 -7.20
CA GLU A 78 17.79 0.30 -5.87
C GLU A 78 17.09 -0.53 -4.77
N ASP A 79 17.89 -1.17 -3.93
CA ASP A 79 17.40 -2.05 -2.87
C ASP A 79 16.92 -1.29 -1.63
N GLU A 80 17.59 -0.18 -1.33
CA GLU A 80 17.23 0.75 -0.27
C GLU A 80 16.90 2.12 -0.88
N PRO A 81 15.71 2.26 -1.52
CA PRO A 81 15.37 3.48 -2.23
C PRO A 81 15.27 4.67 -1.26
N THR A 82 15.81 5.80 -1.69
CA THR A 82 15.60 7.10 -1.06
C THR A 82 14.47 7.85 -1.78
N LYS A 83 14.06 9.03 -1.27
CA LYS A 83 12.98 9.82 -1.88
C LYS A 83 13.20 10.11 -3.37
N LYS A 84 14.43 10.40 -3.80
CA LYS A 84 14.79 10.66 -5.21
C LYS A 84 14.62 9.44 -6.12
N ASP A 85 14.63 8.24 -5.55
CA ASP A 85 14.53 6.98 -6.29
C ASP A 85 13.06 6.54 -6.42
N LEU A 86 12.12 7.31 -5.86
CA LEU A 86 10.68 7.05 -5.89
C LEU A 86 9.96 8.11 -6.74
N TYR A 87 8.83 7.72 -7.31
CA TYR A 87 7.90 8.71 -7.86
C TYR A 87 7.26 9.54 -6.74
N ASP A 88 6.87 10.77 -7.06
CA ASP A 88 6.29 11.68 -6.07
C ASP A 88 4.83 11.39 -5.76
N VAL A 89 4.17 10.66 -6.65
CA VAL A 89 2.79 10.23 -6.51
C VAL A 89 2.76 8.74 -6.25
N GLY A 90 2.03 8.36 -5.20
CA GLY A 90 1.71 6.99 -4.85
C GLY A 90 0.22 6.82 -4.60
N VAL A 91 -0.12 5.70 -3.98
CA VAL A 91 -1.50 5.35 -3.61
C VAL A 91 -1.51 4.91 -2.16
N VAL A 92 -2.44 5.44 -1.38
CA VAL A 92 -2.83 4.82 -0.11
C VAL A 92 -3.60 3.55 -0.46
N GLY A 93 -3.20 2.44 0.12
CA GLY A 93 -3.85 1.16 -0.03
C GLY A 93 -4.05 0.44 1.29
N ASN A 94 -4.84 -0.63 1.22
CA ASN A 94 -5.08 -1.55 2.32
C ASN A 94 -4.47 -2.91 2.00
N VAL A 95 -3.87 -3.55 3.01
CA VAL A 95 -3.45 -4.95 2.89
C VAL A 95 -4.68 -5.82 3.17
N VAL A 96 -5.20 -6.45 2.14
CA VAL A 96 -6.38 -7.33 2.25
C VAL A 96 -5.97 -8.65 2.88
N LYS A 97 -4.88 -9.24 2.39
CA LYS A 97 -4.41 -10.56 2.84
C LYS A 97 -2.90 -10.72 2.68
N ILE A 98 -2.30 -11.58 3.50
CA ILE A 98 -0.92 -12.02 3.33
C ILE A 98 -0.94 -13.54 3.20
N LEU A 99 -0.28 -14.04 2.15
CA LEU A 99 -0.14 -15.45 1.84
C LEU A 99 1.33 -15.83 2.04
N ASP A 100 1.62 -16.62 3.06
CA ASP A 100 2.95 -17.19 3.29
C ASP A 100 3.04 -18.53 2.54
N MET A 101 3.93 -18.60 1.55
CA MET A 101 4.16 -19.78 0.72
C MET A 101 5.14 -20.75 1.41
N PRO A 102 5.03 -22.07 1.19
CA PRO A 102 5.89 -23.06 1.84
C PRO A 102 7.38 -22.95 1.45
N ASN A 103 7.69 -22.24 0.35
CA ASN A 103 9.05 -21.92 -0.07
C ASN A 103 9.66 -20.70 0.66
N GLY A 104 8.98 -20.14 1.66
CA GLY A 104 9.42 -18.98 2.44
C GLY A 104 9.11 -17.61 1.81
N GLN A 105 8.55 -17.58 0.60
CA GLN A 105 8.07 -16.35 -0.03
C GLN A 105 6.74 -15.91 0.59
N SER A 106 6.50 -14.60 0.61
CA SER A 106 5.22 -14.06 1.08
C SER A 106 4.64 -13.14 0.01
N THR A 107 3.34 -13.23 -0.22
CA THR A 107 2.61 -12.37 -1.15
C THR A 107 1.56 -11.58 -0.38
N ALA A 108 1.58 -10.26 -0.48
CA ALA A 108 0.50 -9.40 -0.01
C ALA A 108 -0.52 -9.17 -1.13
N ILE A 109 -1.80 -9.27 -0.82
CA ILE A 109 -2.89 -8.80 -1.67
C ILE A 109 -3.22 -7.39 -1.22
N ILE A 110 -3.02 -6.41 -2.10
CA ILE A 110 -3.15 -4.99 -1.77
C ILE A 110 -4.25 -4.37 -2.64
N GLN A 111 -5.16 -3.63 -2.01
CA GLN A 111 -6.18 -2.82 -2.67
C GLN A 111 -5.74 -1.35 -2.66
N GLY A 112 -5.70 -0.71 -3.82
CA GLY A 112 -5.46 0.72 -3.93
C GLY A 112 -6.72 1.51 -3.65
N LEU A 113 -6.61 2.56 -2.84
CA LEU A 113 -7.75 3.35 -2.38
C LEU A 113 -7.75 4.75 -2.98
N ARG A 114 -6.73 5.56 -2.69
CA ARG A 114 -6.66 6.97 -3.18
C ARG A 114 -5.25 7.38 -3.52
N ARG A 115 -5.11 8.28 -4.51
CA ARG A 115 -3.82 8.86 -4.86
C ARG A 115 -3.33 9.82 -3.78
N VAL A 116 -2.02 9.81 -3.56
CA VAL A 116 -1.34 10.70 -2.61
C VAL A 116 -0.04 11.22 -3.19
N MET A 117 0.33 12.43 -2.78
CA MET A 117 1.66 12.99 -3.01
C MET A 117 2.55 12.75 -1.79
N ILE A 118 3.71 12.14 -1.99
CA ILE A 118 4.71 11.92 -0.94
C ILE A 118 5.49 13.21 -0.71
N LYS A 119 5.37 13.78 0.48
CA LYS A 119 6.08 15.00 0.92
C LYS A 119 7.45 14.70 1.49
N ASP A 120 7.53 13.69 2.35
CA ASP A 120 8.77 13.24 2.95
C ASP A 120 8.84 11.71 2.96
N LEU A 121 10.06 11.17 2.96
CA LEU A 121 10.33 9.74 3.10
C LEU A 121 11.49 9.53 4.05
N ARG A 122 11.22 8.79 5.13
CA ARG A 122 12.21 8.40 6.13
C ARG A 122 12.53 6.91 5.97
N VAL A 123 13.81 6.61 5.85
CA VAL A 123 14.32 5.24 5.83
C VAL A 123 14.66 4.85 7.26
N GLN A 124 13.90 3.93 7.84
CA GLN A 124 14.19 3.35 9.15
C GLN A 124 14.95 2.03 8.98
N SER A 125 15.48 1.51 10.09
CA SER A 125 16.20 0.23 10.11
C SER A 125 15.35 -0.92 9.56
N ASN A 126 14.04 -0.91 9.85
CA ASN A 126 13.14 -2.03 9.53
C ASN A 126 12.03 -1.70 8.53
N PHE A 127 11.88 -0.44 8.09
CA PHE A 127 10.78 -0.04 7.19
C PHE A 127 11.05 1.30 6.51
N LEU A 128 10.20 1.62 5.55
CA LEU A 128 10.08 2.97 4.99
C LEU A 128 8.83 3.62 5.57
N GLU A 129 8.91 4.92 5.79
CA GLU A 129 7.83 5.72 6.34
C GLU A 129 7.70 7.00 5.51
N SER A 130 6.48 7.44 5.22
CA SER A 130 6.23 8.67 4.48
C SER A 130 5.19 9.56 5.13
N ASP A 131 5.36 10.87 4.87
CA ASP A 131 4.31 11.87 5.06
C ASP A 131 3.71 12.18 3.69
N VAL A 132 2.38 12.30 3.64
CA VAL A 132 1.64 12.39 2.39
C VAL A 132 0.59 13.49 2.41
N VAL A 133 0.19 13.93 1.23
CA VAL A 133 -0.98 14.78 1.05
C VAL A 133 -1.94 14.07 0.08
N LEU A 134 -3.22 14.03 0.43
CA LEU A 134 -4.27 13.51 -0.44
C LEU A 134 -4.31 14.32 -1.74
N LEU A 135 -4.38 13.63 -2.87
CA LEU A 135 -4.62 14.26 -4.16
C LEU A 135 -6.10 14.14 -4.51
N GLU A 136 -6.69 15.22 -4.98
CA GLU A 136 -8.05 15.18 -5.51
C GLU A 136 -8.11 14.26 -6.74
N GLU A 137 -9.18 13.48 -6.83
CA GLU A 137 -9.48 12.72 -8.03
C GLU A 137 -10.23 13.66 -8.98
N MET A 138 -9.64 13.92 -10.14
CA MET A 138 -10.33 14.60 -11.22
C MET A 138 -11.29 13.57 -11.85
N LEU A 139 -12.57 13.67 -11.50
CA LEU A 139 -13.65 12.97 -12.17
C LEU A 139 -13.95 13.62 -13.53
#